data_AF-V4A4B7-F1
#
_entry.id   AF-V4A4B7-F1
#
_cell.length_a   1.000
_cell.length_b   1.000
_cell.length_c   1.000
_cell.angle_alpha   90.00
_cell.angle_beta   90.00
_cell.angle_gamma   90.00
#
_symmetry.space_group_name_H-M   'P 1'
#
loop_
_entity.id
_entity.type
_entity.pdbx_description
1 polymer ?
#
loop_
_entity_poly.entity_id
_entity_poly.type
_entity_poly.pdbx_seq_one_letter_code
_entity_poly.pdbx_strand_id
1 'polypeptide(L)'
;FIFMIMRYLQVKEYVLSTYRIGNTMTLTSRNRKLLVSKISLVIGILASIGASMVGNFQEDNVIVAHIIGAYMAFGLGGLYSWIQAVLSYYIPEIHGSSKAARHIRVLCCILATVAFILSILFNLLEILAAYFGNDLSTRISSDNC
;
A
#
# COMPACT_ATOMS: atom_id res chain seq x y z
N PHE A 1 4.93 4.26 11.33
CA PHE A 1 5.76 3.15 11.85
C PHE A 1 5.33 2.65 13.24
N ILE A 2 5.17 3.52 14.24
CA ILE A 2 4.82 3.12 15.63
C ILE A 2 3.50 2.34 15.72
N PHE A 3 2.44 2.82 15.06
CA PHE A 3 1.14 2.12 15.02
C PHE A 3 1.18 0.73 14.35
N MET A 4 2.20 0.45 13.53
CA MET A 4 2.41 -0.84 12.86
C MET A 4 2.90 -1.89 13.85
N ILE A 5 3.94 -1.52 14.58
CA ILE A 5 4.58 -2.37 15.59
C ILE A 5 3.59 -2.64 16.73
N MET A 6 2.87 -1.61 17.17
CA MET A 6 1.83 -1.78 18.19
C MET A 6 0.79 -2.83 17.78
N ARG A 7 0.35 -2.84 16.52
CA ARG A 7 -0.63 -3.82 16.03
C ARG A 7 -0.05 -5.23 15.93
N TYR A 8 1.21 -5.37 15.53
CA TYR A 8 1.91 -6.64 15.55
C TYR A 8 2.03 -7.21 16.97
N LEU A 9 2.42 -6.36 17.94
CA LEU A 9 2.51 -6.73 19.35
C LEU A 9 1.13 -7.11 19.90
N GLN A 10 0.08 -6.36 19.58
CA GLN A 10 -1.30 -6.69 19.98
C GLN A 10 -1.76 -8.06 19.48
N VAL A 11 -1.43 -8.45 18.23
CA VAL A 11 -1.77 -9.78 17.70
C VAL A 11 -0.96 -10.88 18.40
N LYS A 12 0.32 -10.62 18.68
CA LYS A 12 1.20 -11.57 19.40
C LYS A 12 0.69 -11.80 20.83
N GLU A 13 0.37 -10.72 21.54
CA GLU A 13 -0.17 -10.77 22.90
C GLU A 13 -1.55 -11.43 22.94
N TYR A 14 -2.43 -11.18 21.96
CA TYR A 14 -3.72 -11.87 21.85
C TYR A 14 -3.52 -13.39 21.69
N VAL A 15 -2.65 -13.82 20.79
CA VAL A 15 -2.36 -15.25 20.57
C VAL A 15 -1.75 -15.92 21.80
N LEU A 16 -0.87 -15.22 22.53
CA LEU A 16 -0.28 -15.68 23.79
C LEU A 16 -1.31 -15.74 24.92
N SER A 17 -2.19 -14.75 25.01
CA SER A 17 -3.27 -14.67 26.00
C SER A 17 -4.28 -15.80 25.81
N THR A 18 -4.74 -16.06 24.58
CA THR A 18 -5.64 -17.18 24.27
C THR A 18 -5.03 -18.53 24.66
N TYR A 19 -3.72 -18.71 24.47
CA TYR A 19 -3.00 -19.91 24.91
C TYR A 19 -2.93 -20.02 26.44
N ARG A 20 -2.65 -18.92 27.16
CA ARG A 20 -2.64 -18.91 28.64
C ARG A 20 -3.99 -19.25 29.25
N ILE A 21 -5.10 -18.91 28.58
CA ILE A 21 -6.48 -19.16 29.04
C ILE A 21 -6.91 -20.62 28.79
N GLY A 22 -6.05 -21.46 28.21
CA GLY A 22 -6.37 -22.87 27.93
C GLY A 22 -7.23 -23.09 26.68
N ASN A 23 -7.62 -22.01 25.99
CA ASN A 23 -8.26 -22.10 24.69
C ASN A 23 -7.22 -22.44 23.62
N THR A 24 -7.17 -23.69 23.20
CA THR A 24 -6.21 -24.13 22.18
C THR A 24 -6.66 -23.70 20.79
N MET A 25 -6.15 -22.57 20.30
CA MET A 25 -6.14 -22.31 18.84
C MET A 25 -5.24 -23.35 18.17
N THR A 26 -5.75 -23.96 17.09
CA THR A 26 -4.97 -24.93 16.29
C THR A 26 -3.62 -24.32 15.91
N LEU A 27 -2.55 -25.13 16.02
CA LEU A 27 -1.17 -24.69 15.80
C LEU A 27 -1.02 -24.01 14.42
N THR A 28 -1.69 -24.58 13.41
CA THR A 28 -1.79 -24.05 12.05
C THR A 28 -2.41 -22.65 12.00
N SER A 29 -3.50 -22.41 12.73
CA SER A 29 -4.17 -21.10 12.77
C SER A 29 -3.32 -20.04 13.45
N ARG A 30 -2.62 -20.38 14.53
CA ARG A 30 -1.68 -19.47 15.21
C ARG A 30 -0.55 -19.07 14.28
N ASN A 31 0.12 -20.07 13.69
CA ASN A 31 1.22 -19.83 12.78
C ASN A 31 0.77 -18.95 11.62
N ARG A 32 -0.39 -19.23 11.01
CA ARG A 32 -0.95 -18.40 9.93
C ARG A 32 -1.17 -16.95 10.36
N LYS A 33 -1.81 -16.70 11.50
CA LYS A 33 -2.07 -15.32 12.00
C LYS A 33 -0.78 -14.56 12.26
N LEU A 34 0.22 -15.21 12.86
CA LEU A 34 1.54 -14.61 13.12
C LEU A 34 2.32 -14.35 11.82
N LEU A 35 2.26 -15.28 10.86
CA LEU A 35 2.94 -15.17 9.57
C LEU A 35 2.35 -14.03 8.74
N VAL A 36 1.03 -13.94 8.65
CA VAL A 36 0.34 -12.83 7.95
C VAL A 36 0.69 -11.48 8.60
N SER A 37 0.75 -11.43 9.93
CA SER A 37 1.14 -10.20 10.66
C SER A 37 2.59 -9.80 10.41
N LYS A 38 3.51 -10.78 10.37
CA LYS A 38 4.92 -10.56 10.02
C LYS A 38 5.09 -10.09 8.58
N ILE A 39 4.44 -10.75 7.63
CA ILE A 39 4.46 -10.37 6.22
C ILE A 39 3.93 -8.94 6.06
N SER A 40 2.83 -8.61 6.73
CA SER A 40 2.31 -7.24 6.75
C SER A 40 3.35 -6.25 7.27
N LEU A 41 4.08 -6.60 8.34
CA LEU A 41 5.14 -5.74 8.86
C LEU A 41 6.20 -5.44 7.79
N VAL A 42 6.69 -6.46 7.10
CA VAL A 42 7.71 -6.31 6.05
C VAL A 42 7.20 -5.44 4.90
N ILE A 43 5.98 -5.71 4.42
CA ILE A 43 5.37 -4.96 3.32
C ILE A 43 5.19 -3.48 3.72
N GLY A 44 4.75 -3.19 4.94
CA GLY A 44 4.60 -1.81 5.40
C GLY A 44 5.93 -1.06 5.56
N ILE A 45 7.02 -1.76 5.89
CA ILE A 45 8.37 -1.17 5.91
C ILE A 45 8.80 -0.81 4.49
N LEU A 46 8.64 -1.74 3.54
CA LEU A 46 8.95 -1.49 2.13
C LEU A 46 8.12 -0.33 1.55
N ALA A 47 6.84 -0.24 1.93
CA ALA A 47 5.98 0.89 1.55
C ALA A 47 6.48 2.23 2.11
N SER A 48 6.99 2.26 3.36
CA SER A 48 7.55 3.48 3.94
C SER A 48 8.85 3.93 3.26
N ILE A 49 9.66 2.98 2.78
CA ILE A 49 10.84 3.27 1.96
C ILE A 49 10.40 3.88 0.62
N GLY A 50 9.39 3.30 -0.03
CA GLY A 50 8.81 3.85 -1.25
C GLY A 50 8.27 5.28 -1.06
N ALA A 51 7.55 5.54 0.04
CA ALA A 51 7.03 6.87 0.35
C ALA A 51 8.16 7.88 0.60
N SER A 52 9.25 7.46 1.25
CA SER A 52 10.43 8.30 1.44
C SER A 52 11.12 8.59 0.10
N MET A 53 11.18 7.64 -0.83
CA MET A 53 11.75 7.81 -2.16
C MET A 53 10.95 8.84 -2.99
N VAL A 54 9.62 8.72 -3.02
CA VAL A 54 8.72 9.70 -3.67
C VAL A 54 8.87 11.09 -3.05
N GLY A 55 9.04 11.17 -1.72
CA GLY A 55 9.20 12.45 -1.01
C GLY A 55 10.56 13.11 -1.19
N ASN A 56 11.62 12.34 -1.42
CA ASN A 56 12.98 12.86 -1.62
C ASN A 56 13.30 13.12 -3.10
N PHE A 57 12.75 12.34 -4.02
CA PHE A 57 12.91 12.52 -5.46
C PHE A 57 11.62 13.08 -6.05
N GLN A 58 11.55 14.41 -6.11
CA GLN A 58 10.49 15.11 -6.83
C GLN A 58 10.57 14.81 -8.33
N GLU A 59 9.40 14.87 -8.98
CA GLU A 59 9.18 14.53 -10.40
C GLU A 59 10.18 15.21 -11.35
N ASP A 60 10.61 16.44 -11.04
CA ASP A 60 11.50 17.26 -11.87
C ASP A 60 12.97 16.83 -11.94
N ASN A 61 13.49 16.05 -10.97
CA ASN A 61 14.92 15.72 -10.93
C ASN A 61 15.23 14.27 -11.33
N VAL A 62 14.39 13.29 -10.95
CA VAL A 62 14.62 11.86 -11.26
C VAL A 62 13.29 11.10 -11.44
N ILE A 63 12.63 11.29 -12.59
CA ILE A 63 11.31 10.68 -12.91
C ILE A 63 11.27 9.16 -12.70
N VAL A 64 12.34 8.44 -13.04
CA VAL A 64 12.42 6.97 -12.92
C VAL A 64 12.38 6.53 -11.46
N ALA A 65 13.11 7.23 -10.58
CA ALA A 65 13.12 6.95 -9.15
C ALA A 65 11.77 7.29 -8.51
N HIS A 66 11.13 8.37 -8.97
CA HIS A 66 9.79 8.77 -8.54
C HIS A 66 8.74 7.69 -8.87
N ILE A 67 8.76 7.18 -10.11
CA ILE A 67 7.85 6.12 -10.56
C ILE A 67 8.06 4.84 -9.74
N ILE A 68 9.31 4.38 -9.58
CA ILE A 68 9.63 3.18 -8.77
C ILE A 68 9.17 3.36 -7.31
N GLY A 69 9.45 4.54 -6.73
CA GLY A 69 9.00 4.91 -5.40
C GLY A 69 7.48 4.87 -5.27
N ALA A 70 6.75 5.36 -6.28
CA ALA A 70 5.29 5.37 -6.30
C ALA A 70 4.71 3.95 -6.37
N TYR A 71 5.26 3.07 -7.22
CA TYR A 71 4.84 1.66 -7.26
C TYR A 71 5.10 0.95 -5.92
N MET A 72 6.25 1.21 -5.28
CA MET A 72 6.53 0.65 -3.95
C MET A 72 5.62 1.24 -2.86
N ALA A 73 5.38 2.55 -2.86
CA ALA A 73 4.57 3.22 -1.84
C ALA A 73 3.09 2.84 -1.95
N PHE A 74 2.51 2.93 -3.15
CA PHE A 74 1.09 2.70 -3.37
C PHE A 74 0.76 1.22 -3.55
N GLY A 75 1.59 0.46 -4.29
CA GLY A 75 1.40 -0.96 -4.49
C GLY A 75 1.59 -1.77 -3.21
N LEU A 76 2.77 -1.69 -2.60
CA LEU A 76 3.05 -2.42 -1.35
C LEU A 76 2.27 -1.81 -0.18
N GLY A 77 2.14 -0.48 -0.10
CA GLY A 77 1.37 0.18 0.95
C GLY A 77 -0.13 -0.14 0.87
N GLY A 78 -0.68 -0.24 -0.33
CA GLY A 78 -2.05 -0.69 -0.57
C GLY A 78 -2.24 -2.14 -0.14
N LEU A 79 -1.38 -3.06 -0.60
CA LEU A 79 -1.44 -4.47 -0.23
C LEU A 79 -1.34 -4.67 1.30
N TYR A 80 -0.41 -3.97 1.94
CA TYR A 80 -0.29 -3.95 3.40
C TYR A 80 -1.58 -3.50 4.08
N SER A 81 -2.20 -2.44 3.58
CA SER A 81 -3.40 -1.86 4.18
C SER A 81 -4.62 -2.78 4.00
N TRP A 82 -4.72 -3.50 2.89
CA TRP A 82 -5.72 -4.55 2.67
C TRP A 82 -5.52 -5.75 3.62
N ILE A 83 -4.29 -6.26 3.75
CA ILE A 83 -4.00 -7.37 4.67
C ILE A 83 -4.33 -6.95 6.12
N GLN A 84 -3.98 -5.72 6.50
CA GLN A 84 -4.33 -5.14 7.79
C GLN A 84 -5.84 -4.95 7.98
N ALA A 85 -6.62 -4.68 6.93
CA ALA A 85 -8.07 -4.61 7.02
C ALA A 85 -8.67 -6.00 7.29
N VAL A 86 -8.28 -7.01 6.50
CA VAL A 86 -8.71 -8.41 6.65
C VAL A 86 -8.37 -8.94 8.05
N LEU A 87 -7.14 -8.70 8.52
CA LEU A 87 -6.71 -9.14 9.85
C LEU A 87 -7.53 -8.46 10.97
N SER A 88 -8.03 -7.25 10.73
CA SER A 88 -8.94 -6.56 11.67
C SER A 88 -10.30 -7.22 11.78
N TYR A 89 -10.81 -7.78 10.68
CA TYR A 89 -12.11 -8.46 10.68
C TYR A 89 -12.01 -9.85 11.31
N TYR A 90 -10.86 -10.54 11.15
CA TYR A 90 -10.63 -11.86 11.72
C TYR A 90 -10.30 -11.88 13.22
N ILE A 91 -9.88 -10.74 13.80
CA ILE A 91 -9.57 -10.64 15.23
C ILE A 91 -10.31 -9.44 15.84
N PRO A 92 -11.64 -9.57 16.06
CA PRO A 92 -12.47 -8.48 16.58
C PRO A 92 -12.17 -8.12 18.06
N GLU A 93 -11.53 -9.00 18.82
CA GLU A 93 -11.35 -8.88 20.28
C GLU A 93 -10.02 -8.25 20.74
N ILE A 94 -9.22 -7.70 19.82
CA ILE A 94 -8.03 -6.94 20.22
C ILE A 94 -8.48 -5.63 20.89
N HIS A 95 -8.30 -5.56 22.21
CA HIS A 95 -8.47 -4.35 23.01
C HIS A 95 -7.66 -3.19 22.39
N GLY A 96 -8.35 -2.10 22.03
CA GLY A 96 -7.76 -0.92 21.40
C GLY A 96 -7.90 -0.82 19.88
N SER A 97 -8.49 -1.81 19.19
CA SER A 97 -8.86 -1.66 17.77
C SER A 97 -10.15 -0.85 17.62
N SER A 98 -10.06 0.47 17.81
CA SER A 98 -11.19 1.39 17.61
C SER A 98 -11.81 1.16 16.23
N LYS A 99 -13.15 1.06 16.17
CA LYS A 99 -13.89 0.92 14.89
C LYS A 99 -13.48 2.02 13.90
N ALA A 100 -13.18 3.22 14.40
CA ALA A 100 -12.67 4.34 13.62
C ALA A 100 -11.36 4.04 12.88
N ALA A 101 -10.40 3.36 13.53
CA ALA A 101 -9.13 3.00 12.88
C ALA A 101 -9.33 1.97 11.74
N ARG A 102 -10.39 1.16 11.81
CA ARG A 102 -10.79 0.25 10.73
C ARG A 102 -11.31 1.03 9.52
N HIS A 103 -12.22 1.96 9.76
CA HIS A 103 -12.80 2.80 8.70
C HIS A 103 -11.75 3.74 8.08
N ILE A 104 -10.90 4.38 8.88
CA ILE A 104 -9.83 5.26 8.38
C ILE A 104 -8.84 4.47 7.50
N ARG A 105 -8.50 3.22 7.86
CA ARG A 105 -7.63 2.39 7.02
C ARG A 105 -8.29 2.03 5.69
N VAL A 106 -9.57 1.70 5.69
CA VAL A 106 -10.31 1.42 4.44
C VAL A 106 -10.44 2.68 3.60
N LEU A 107 -10.73 3.83 4.21
CA LEU A 107 -10.82 5.11 3.52
C LEU A 107 -9.47 5.50 2.90
N CYS A 108 -8.38 5.34 3.66
CA CYS A 108 -7.03 5.61 3.20
C CYS A 108 -6.59 4.63 2.09
N CYS A 109 -6.99 3.35 2.16
CA CYS A 109 -6.85 2.41 1.04
C CYS A 109 -7.56 2.95 -0.19
N ILE A 110 -8.86 3.26 -0.09
CA ILE A 110 -9.67 3.73 -1.23
C ILE A 110 -9.01 4.95 -1.86
N LEU A 111 -8.67 5.96 -1.06
CA LEU A 111 -7.98 7.16 -1.51
C LEU A 111 -6.62 6.85 -2.17
N ALA A 112 -5.83 5.94 -1.61
CA ALA A 112 -4.55 5.52 -2.19
C ALA A 112 -4.73 4.79 -3.53
N THR A 113 -5.71 3.90 -3.66
CA THR A 113 -6.04 3.25 -4.94
C THR A 113 -6.54 4.25 -5.98
N VAL A 114 -7.38 5.20 -5.58
CA VAL A 114 -7.87 6.25 -6.49
C VAL A 114 -6.70 7.12 -6.97
N ALA A 115 -5.83 7.57 -6.05
CA ALA A 115 -4.63 8.33 -6.41
C ALA A 115 -3.69 7.53 -7.33
N PHE A 116 -3.55 6.23 -7.12
CA PHE A 116 -2.76 5.35 -7.99
C PHE A 116 -3.36 5.19 -9.39
N ILE A 117 -4.69 5.05 -9.49
CA ILE A 117 -5.39 4.99 -10.78
C ILE A 117 -5.25 6.33 -11.52
N LEU A 118 -5.44 7.46 -10.82
CA LEU A 118 -5.28 8.79 -11.40
C LEU A 118 -3.86 8.99 -11.94
N SER A 119 -2.83 8.62 -11.19
CA SER A 119 -1.44 8.73 -11.66
C SER A 119 -1.18 7.89 -12.91
N ILE A 120 -1.71 6.67 -13.02
CA ILE A 120 -1.64 5.88 -14.26
C ILE A 120 -2.35 6.59 -15.43
N LEU A 121 -3.54 7.13 -15.19
CA LEU A 121 -4.32 7.83 -16.23
C LEU A 121 -3.61 9.10 -16.72
N PHE A 122 -3.02 9.89 -15.83
CA PHE A 122 -2.24 11.07 -16.20
C PHE A 122 -1.02 10.69 -17.05
N ASN A 123 -0.26 9.67 -16.65
CA ASN A 123 0.90 9.19 -17.42
C ASN A 123 0.48 8.69 -18.82
N LEU A 124 -0.65 7.96 -18.92
CA LEU A 124 -1.15 7.48 -20.20
C LEU A 124 -1.62 8.63 -21.10
N LEU A 125 -2.28 9.63 -20.53
CA LEU A 125 -2.73 10.81 -21.26
C LEU A 125 -1.54 11.60 -21.83
N GLU A 126 -0.47 11.76 -21.06
CA GLU A 126 0.75 12.43 -21.50
C GLU A 126 1.42 11.69 -22.67
N ILE A 127 1.53 10.36 -22.59
CA ILE A 127 2.08 9.53 -23.68
C ILE A 127 1.23 9.66 -24.96
N LEU A 128 -0.10 9.63 -24.83
CA LEU A 128 -1.01 9.77 -25.97
C LEU A 128 -0.94 11.17 -26.60
N ALA A 129 -0.87 12.22 -25.77
CA ALA A 129 -0.71 13.59 -26.23
C ALA A 129 0.61 13.79 -26.98
N ALA A 130 1.71 13.21 -26.47
CA ALA A 130 3.01 13.22 -27.12
C ALA A 130 2.98 12.47 -28.47
N TYR A 131 2.34 11.31 -28.53
CA TYR A 131 2.20 10.53 -29.76
C TYR A 131 1.44 11.33 -30.84
N PHE A 132 0.29 11.91 -30.50
CA PHE A 132 -0.52 12.68 -31.44
C PHE A 132 0.18 13.97 -31.90
N GLY A 133 0.90 14.65 -31.00
CA GLY A 133 1.68 15.83 -31.33
C GLY A 133 2.79 15.53 -32.35
N ASN A 134 3.50 14.42 -32.16
CA ASN A 134 4.54 13.98 -33.10
C ASN A 134 3.93 13.64 -34.47
N ASP A 135 2.83 12.88 -34.52
CA ASP A 135 2.15 12.51 -35.77
C ASP A 135 1.69 13.74 -36.57
N LEU A 136 1.12 14.74 -35.89
CA LEU A 136 0.69 15.99 -36.51
C LEU A 136 1.87 16.78 -37.08
N SER A 137 2.99 16.84 -36.34
CA SER A 137 4.20 17.53 -36.80
C SER A 137 4.79 16.91 -38.06
N THR A 138 4.79 15.57 -38.17
CA THR A 138 5.22 14.86 -39.39
C THR A 138 4.28 15.09 -40.56
N ARG A 139 2.96 15.13 -40.33
CA ARG A 139 1.98 15.41 -41.39
C ARG A 139 2.13 16.83 -41.94
N ILE A 140 2.27 17.82 -41.07
CA ILE A 140 2.51 19.21 -41.48
C ILE A 140 3.83 19.35 -42.25
N SER A 141 4.89 18.64 -41.86
CA SER A 141 6.16 18.64 -42.60
C SER A 141 6.03 18.01 -43.99
N SER A 142 5.21 16.96 -44.13
CA SER A 142 4.94 16.30 -45.41
C SER A 142 4.09 17.15 -46.36
N ASP A 143 3.15 17.95 -45.85
CA ASP A 143 2.27 18.79 -46.68
C ASP A 143 2.98 20.06 -47.18
N ASN A 144 4.10 20.43 -46.56
CA ASN A 144 4.90 21.61 -46.89
C ASN A 144 6.12 21.32 -47.81
N CYS A 145 6.27 20.08 -48.30
CA CYS A 145 7.32 19.66 -49.22
C CYS A 145 6.77 19.37 -50.62
#